data_AF-A0A934X9Y1-F1
#
_entry.id   AF-A0A934X9Y1-F1
#
_cell.length_a   1.000
_cell.length_b   1.000
_cell.length_c   1.000
_cell.angle_alpha   90.00
_cell.angle_beta   90.00
_cell.angle_gamma   90.00
#
_symmetry.space_group_name_H-M   'P 1'
#
loop_
_entity.id
_entity.type
_entity.pdbx_description
1 polymer ?
#
loop_
_entity_poly.entity_id
_entity_poly.type
_entity_poly.pdbx_seq_one_letter_code
_entity_poly.pdbx_strand_id
1 'polypeptide(L)'
;MNIKYCPIEGGNFGDTLNTMVWDRLFPDLTLHKEDMLVYGIGTLLDGRHDQSRKKIVLGSGIGEAHAAMPDPNWDFRWVRGPLSAQEFGLPSELALGDPAVLWPALQAGRGGTPDGPIGLVPHYRTWDSYDWVRVANDAGMVVINPRQSPDDVVAQLQGCSRVMAESLHGAICADAMAIPWAPCILAHRFNEFKWRDWLATVNRDFSPMVADRPLVRSISKPKALANRLARLVKYKAHTRRPSLRAVAPATLADARQVSQALARYARQDSHFACSRPADVDRQRQRMLVACHAFANDYGLRFTP
;
A
#
# COMPACT_ATOMS: atom_id res chain seq x y z
N MET A 1 13.97 -17.36 12.42
CA MET A 1 14.08 -16.13 11.66
C MET A 1 12.99 -15.19 12.15
N ASN A 2 13.21 -13.87 12.10
CA ASN A 2 12.21 -12.92 12.56
C ASN A 2 11.67 -12.08 11.41
N ILE A 3 10.34 -11.96 11.33
CA ILE A 3 9.69 -11.09 10.34
C ILE A 3 9.88 -9.64 10.78
N LYS A 4 10.51 -8.85 9.94
CA LYS A 4 10.61 -7.40 10.09
C LYS A 4 9.32 -6.79 9.54
N TYR A 5 8.59 -6.06 10.37
CA TYR A 5 7.49 -5.20 9.94
C TYR A 5 7.39 -3.98 10.87
N CYS A 6 6.56 -3.00 10.48
CA CYS A 6 6.34 -1.79 11.27
C CYS A 6 4.96 -1.88 11.96
N PRO A 7 4.88 -2.30 13.24
CA PRO A 7 3.63 -2.22 13.97
C PRO A 7 3.25 -0.74 14.11
N ILE A 8 2.07 -0.40 13.62
CA ILE A 8 1.54 0.96 13.68
C ILE A 8 0.55 1.02 14.84
N GLU A 9 0.79 1.93 15.79
CA GLU A 9 -0.17 2.27 16.82
C GLU A 9 -1.48 2.76 16.17
N GLY A 10 -2.59 2.16 16.57
CA GLY A 10 -3.89 2.41 15.95
C GLY A 10 -4.13 1.63 14.64
N GLY A 11 -3.19 0.80 14.18
CA GLY A 11 -3.40 -0.19 13.11
C GLY A 11 -3.00 0.25 11.70
N ASN A 12 -2.61 -0.73 10.88
CA ASN A 12 -2.46 -0.63 9.43
C ASN A 12 -2.56 -2.05 8.85
N PHE A 13 -3.73 -2.41 8.34
CA PHE A 13 -4.02 -3.79 7.94
C PHE A 13 -2.97 -4.37 6.97
N GLY A 14 -2.45 -3.54 6.06
CA GLY A 14 -1.49 -4.00 5.08
C GLY A 14 -0.12 -4.34 5.67
N ASP A 15 0.34 -3.61 6.69
CA ASP A 15 1.57 -4.01 7.40
C ASP A 15 1.32 -5.25 8.29
N THR A 16 0.11 -5.35 8.87
CA THR A 16 -0.34 -6.50 9.67
C THR A 16 -0.41 -7.79 8.85
N LEU A 17 -0.65 -7.73 7.54
CA LEU A 17 -0.63 -8.92 6.67
C LEU A 17 0.68 -9.72 6.77
N ASN A 18 1.81 -9.10 7.18
CA ASN A 18 3.04 -9.83 7.44
C ASN A 18 2.83 -10.98 8.44
N THR A 19 2.01 -10.80 9.48
CA THR A 19 1.77 -11.83 10.51
C THR A 19 0.80 -12.91 10.06
N MET A 20 0.22 -12.79 8.86
CA MET A 20 -0.75 -13.76 8.32
C MET A 20 -0.18 -14.49 7.13
N VAL A 21 0.40 -13.75 6.17
CA VAL A 21 0.96 -14.32 4.95
C VAL A 21 2.14 -15.22 5.27
N TRP A 22 3.11 -14.74 6.04
CA TRP A 22 4.33 -15.51 6.30
C TRP A 22 4.08 -16.70 7.22
N ASP A 23 3.24 -16.55 8.25
CA ASP A 23 2.86 -17.66 9.14
C ASP A 23 2.10 -18.75 8.36
N ARG A 24 1.28 -18.38 7.36
CA ARG A 24 0.56 -19.34 6.52
C ARG A 24 1.44 -20.00 5.46
N LEU A 25 2.42 -19.30 4.90
CA LEU A 25 3.32 -19.85 3.89
C LEU A 25 4.48 -20.65 4.50
N PHE A 26 4.95 -20.23 5.68
CA PHE A 26 6.11 -20.78 6.38
C PHE A 26 5.82 -20.96 7.88
N PRO A 27 5.01 -21.96 8.28
CA PRO A 27 4.55 -22.13 9.66
C PRO A 27 5.68 -22.40 10.68
N ASP A 28 6.87 -22.77 10.22
CA ASP A 28 8.06 -22.99 11.04
C ASP A 28 9.09 -21.85 10.97
N LEU A 29 8.84 -20.77 10.23
CA LEU A 29 9.78 -19.65 10.04
C LEU A 29 10.33 -19.07 11.35
N THR A 30 9.44 -18.88 12.32
CA THR A 30 9.75 -18.29 13.62
C THR A 30 10.36 -19.30 14.60
N LEU A 31 10.30 -20.61 14.30
CA LEU A 31 10.94 -21.66 15.10
C LEU A 31 12.47 -21.69 14.89
N HIS A 32 12.95 -21.19 13.75
CA HIS A 32 14.37 -21.03 13.49
C HIS A 32 14.96 -19.98 14.44
N LYS A 33 16.01 -20.33 15.19
CA LYS A 33 16.64 -19.41 16.16
C LYS A 33 17.77 -18.56 15.57
N GLU A 34 18.01 -18.70 14.27
CA GLU A 34 19.02 -17.93 13.56
C GLU A 34 18.70 -16.43 13.59
N ASP A 35 19.74 -15.62 13.79
CA ASP A 35 19.62 -14.16 13.83
C ASP A 35 19.52 -13.55 12.42
N MET A 36 18.40 -13.85 11.76
CA MET A 36 18.07 -13.35 10.42
C MET A 36 16.76 -12.57 10.45
N LEU A 37 16.70 -11.51 9.64
CA LEU A 37 15.51 -10.70 9.44
C LEU A 37 14.90 -10.97 8.06
N VAL A 38 13.60 -11.25 8.05
CA VAL A 38 12.81 -11.40 6.82
C VAL A 38 12.01 -10.12 6.57
N TYR A 39 12.27 -9.47 5.44
CA TYR A 39 11.62 -8.24 5.00
C TYR A 39 10.52 -8.58 4.00
N GLY A 40 9.28 -8.60 4.48
CA GLY A 40 8.10 -8.98 3.70
C GLY A 40 7.31 -7.79 3.15
N ILE A 41 6.04 -7.70 3.51
CA ILE A 41 5.11 -6.67 3.05
C ILE A 41 5.52 -5.30 3.59
N GLY A 42 5.44 -4.27 2.74
CA GLY A 42 5.55 -2.88 3.14
C GLY A 42 6.80 -2.16 2.63
N THR A 43 7.05 -0.98 3.22
CA THR A 43 8.16 -0.09 2.87
C THR A 43 9.23 -0.19 3.94
N LEU A 44 10.03 -1.26 3.89
CA LEU A 44 10.98 -1.60 4.94
C LEU A 44 12.43 -1.46 4.50
N LEU A 45 12.68 -1.15 3.22
CA LEU A 45 14.02 -1.02 2.68
C LEU A 45 14.60 0.40 2.79
N ASP A 46 13.80 1.36 3.26
CA ASP A 46 14.22 2.77 3.44
C ASP A 46 15.34 2.91 4.48
N GLY A 47 16.34 3.73 4.14
CA GLY A 47 17.35 4.19 5.10
C GLY A 47 18.42 3.16 5.43
N ARG A 48 18.93 3.24 6.67
CA ARG A 48 20.04 2.39 7.14
C ARG A 48 19.53 1.12 7.77
N HIS A 49 20.23 0.02 7.50
CA HIS A 49 19.95 -1.30 8.04
C HIS A 49 21.12 -1.79 8.88
N ASP A 50 20.85 -2.79 9.72
CA ASP A 50 21.89 -3.46 10.50
C ASP A 50 22.78 -4.29 9.57
N GLN A 51 24.03 -3.86 9.41
CA GLN A 51 25.00 -4.53 8.55
C GLN A 51 25.48 -5.86 9.14
N SER A 52 25.31 -6.09 10.45
CA SER A 52 25.78 -7.32 11.12
C SER A 52 24.83 -8.51 10.97
N ARG A 53 23.57 -8.26 10.57
CA ARG A 53 22.52 -9.26 10.51
C ARG A 53 22.21 -9.67 9.08
N LYS A 54 21.87 -10.94 8.88
CA LYS A 54 21.37 -11.41 7.58
C LYS A 54 19.96 -10.88 7.33
N LYS A 55 19.73 -10.33 6.13
CA LYS A 55 18.50 -9.65 5.72
C LYS A 55 17.98 -10.32 4.47
N ILE A 56 16.88 -11.04 4.59
CA ILE A 56 16.23 -11.76 3.49
C ILE A 56 15.05 -10.93 3.02
N VAL A 57 14.97 -10.61 1.73
CA VAL A 57 13.88 -9.78 1.17
C VAL A 57 12.95 -10.65 0.36
N LEU A 58 11.69 -10.66 0.78
CA LEU A 58 10.58 -11.36 0.14
C LEU A 58 9.53 -10.33 -0.30
N GLY A 59 9.92 -9.32 -1.08
CA GLY A 59 8.96 -8.39 -1.71
C GLY A 59 8.77 -7.04 -1.05
N SER A 60 9.58 -6.68 -0.06
CA SER A 60 9.57 -5.31 0.46
C SER A 60 10.07 -4.32 -0.58
N GLY A 61 9.75 -3.04 -0.40
CA GLY A 61 10.18 -1.97 -1.29
C GLY A 61 10.62 -0.70 -0.57
N ILE A 62 10.96 0.29 -1.39
CA ILE A 62 11.41 1.63 -0.96
C ILE A 62 10.25 2.64 -0.99
N GLY A 63 10.37 3.69 -0.21
CA GLY A 63 9.39 4.75 0.01
C GLY A 63 9.93 6.10 -0.38
N GLU A 64 10.26 6.92 0.63
CA GLU A 64 10.68 8.31 0.45
C GLU A 64 12.21 8.46 0.57
N ALA A 65 12.90 7.50 1.17
CA ALA A 65 14.34 7.54 1.37
C ALA A 65 15.07 6.75 0.27
N HIS A 66 16.29 7.16 -0.07
CA HIS A 66 17.17 6.33 -0.87
C HIS A 66 17.59 5.09 -0.08
N ALA A 67 17.80 3.99 -0.81
CA ALA A 67 18.44 2.81 -0.24
C ALA A 67 19.87 3.17 0.19
N ALA A 68 20.30 2.63 1.34
CA ALA A 68 21.73 2.49 1.58
C ALA A 68 22.29 1.41 0.63
N MET A 69 23.55 1.57 0.21
CA MET A 69 24.23 0.53 -0.59
C MET A 69 24.11 -0.83 0.11
N PRO A 70 23.70 -1.89 -0.61
CA PRO A 70 23.55 -3.21 -0.02
C PRO A 70 24.92 -3.74 0.44
N ASP A 71 24.95 -4.25 1.67
CA ASP A 71 26.06 -5.03 2.22
C ASP A 71 25.97 -6.52 1.83
N PRO A 72 27.03 -7.34 2.03
CA PRO A 72 27.01 -8.76 1.68
C PRO A 72 25.99 -9.62 2.45
N ASN A 73 25.38 -9.09 3.52
CA ASN A 73 24.41 -9.84 4.33
C ASN A 73 22.96 -9.68 3.82
N TRP A 74 22.76 -9.08 2.64
CA TRP A 74 21.47 -9.09 1.96
C TRP A 74 21.28 -10.34 1.09
N ASP A 75 20.12 -10.97 1.22
CA ASP A 75 19.60 -12.02 0.34
C ASP A 75 18.29 -11.52 -0.28
N PHE A 76 18.37 -11.00 -1.50
CA PHE A 76 17.19 -10.52 -2.24
C PHE A 76 16.57 -11.67 -3.03
N ARG A 77 15.43 -12.20 -2.56
CA ARG A 77 14.63 -13.15 -3.33
C ARG A 77 13.74 -12.42 -4.34
N TRP A 78 13.15 -11.31 -3.91
CA TRP A 78 12.56 -10.31 -4.78
C TRP A 78 12.28 -9.01 -4.00
N VAL A 79 12.00 -7.95 -4.75
CA VAL A 79 11.55 -6.64 -4.25
C VAL A 79 10.18 -6.29 -4.83
N ARG A 80 9.54 -5.28 -4.23
CA ARG A 80 8.17 -4.88 -4.60
C ARG A 80 8.02 -4.46 -6.06
N GLY A 81 9.06 -3.93 -6.70
CA GLY A 81 8.97 -3.47 -8.07
C GLY A 81 10.29 -2.99 -8.67
N PRO A 82 10.28 -2.57 -9.94
CA PRO A 82 11.49 -2.26 -10.70
C PRO A 82 12.18 -0.99 -10.19
N LEU A 83 11.47 -0.04 -9.59
CA LEU A 83 12.10 1.15 -9.02
C LEU A 83 12.88 0.77 -7.76
N SER A 84 12.32 -0.11 -6.92
CA SER A 84 13.05 -0.69 -5.79
C SER A 84 14.26 -1.52 -6.25
N ALA A 85 14.12 -2.30 -7.33
CA ALA A 85 15.23 -3.07 -7.88
C ALA A 85 16.38 -2.17 -8.37
N GLN A 86 16.04 -1.10 -9.08
CA GLN A 86 17.00 -0.12 -9.59
C GLN A 86 17.81 0.54 -8.47
N GLU A 87 17.16 0.97 -7.38
CA GLU A 87 17.84 1.62 -6.25
C GLU A 87 18.87 0.70 -5.56
N PHE A 88 18.68 -0.62 -5.63
CA PHE A 88 19.62 -1.61 -5.09
C PHE A 88 20.56 -2.22 -6.15
N GLY A 89 20.48 -1.79 -7.42
CA GLY A 89 21.28 -2.37 -8.50
C GLY A 89 20.95 -3.84 -8.79
N LEU A 90 19.70 -4.25 -8.53
CA LEU A 90 19.24 -5.62 -8.70
C LEU A 90 18.77 -5.90 -10.13
N PRO A 91 18.87 -7.16 -10.61
CA PRO A 91 18.27 -7.56 -11.87
C PRO A 91 16.76 -7.32 -11.89
N SER A 92 16.23 -6.91 -13.05
CA SER A 92 14.80 -6.59 -13.23
C SER A 92 13.88 -7.79 -12.97
N GLU A 93 14.41 -9.00 -13.09
CA GLU A 93 13.70 -10.26 -12.83
C GLU A 93 13.31 -10.38 -11.35
N LEU A 94 13.99 -9.69 -10.44
CA LEU A 94 13.67 -9.66 -9.01
C LEU A 94 12.56 -8.65 -8.67
N ALA A 95 12.02 -7.90 -9.64
CA ALA A 95 10.88 -7.02 -9.44
C ALA A 95 9.56 -7.80 -9.61
N LEU A 96 9.11 -8.48 -8.55
CA LEU A 96 7.92 -9.35 -8.65
C LEU A 96 6.62 -8.66 -8.21
N GLY A 97 6.65 -7.83 -7.17
CA GLY A 97 5.43 -7.26 -6.61
C GLY A 97 5.36 -7.31 -5.09
N ASP A 98 4.26 -6.80 -4.56
CA ASP A 98 3.97 -6.85 -3.14
C ASP A 98 3.45 -8.26 -2.74
N PRO A 99 4.01 -8.89 -1.69
CA PRO A 99 3.66 -10.25 -1.28
C PRO A 99 2.26 -10.36 -0.66
N ALA A 100 1.56 -9.25 -0.38
CA ALA A 100 0.16 -9.30 0.05
C ALA A 100 -0.73 -10.09 -0.93
N VAL A 101 -0.40 -10.12 -2.23
CA VAL A 101 -1.15 -10.89 -3.25
C VAL A 101 -1.11 -12.41 -3.02
N LEU A 102 -0.15 -12.90 -2.23
CA LEU A 102 -0.01 -14.31 -1.87
C LEU A 102 -0.98 -14.74 -0.78
N TRP A 103 -1.67 -13.80 -0.12
CA TRP A 103 -2.57 -14.15 0.97
C TRP A 103 -3.77 -14.98 0.45
N PRO A 104 -3.96 -16.24 0.90
CA PRO A 104 -4.98 -17.12 0.32
C PRO A 104 -6.41 -16.60 0.43
N ALA A 105 -6.74 -15.81 1.47
CA ALA A 105 -8.07 -15.23 1.64
C ALA A 105 -8.47 -14.30 0.48
N LEU A 106 -7.49 -13.65 -0.17
CA LEU A 106 -7.73 -12.80 -1.34
C LEU A 106 -8.10 -13.62 -2.59
N GLN A 107 -7.81 -14.93 -2.60
CA GLN A 107 -8.08 -15.81 -3.74
C GLN A 107 -9.41 -16.55 -3.60
N ALA A 108 -9.90 -16.74 -2.38
CA ALA A 108 -11.14 -17.47 -2.09
C ALA A 108 -12.41 -16.72 -2.51
N GLY A 109 -12.34 -15.39 -2.66
CA GLY A 109 -13.47 -14.54 -3.07
C GLY A 109 -13.06 -13.58 -4.18
N ARG A 110 -12.70 -14.11 -5.36
CA ARG A 110 -12.45 -13.30 -6.56
C ARG A 110 -13.77 -12.71 -7.06
N GLY A 111 -13.75 -11.42 -7.37
CA GLY A 111 -14.91 -10.60 -7.72
C GLY A 111 -15.53 -10.00 -6.47
N GLY A 112 -15.74 -8.69 -6.48
CA GLY A 112 -16.56 -8.01 -5.47
C GLY A 112 -18.05 -8.23 -5.73
N THR A 113 -18.91 -7.68 -4.89
CA THR A 113 -20.37 -7.69 -5.08
C THR A 113 -20.76 -6.71 -6.20
N PRO A 114 -21.22 -7.16 -7.38
CA PRO A 114 -21.45 -6.27 -8.54
C PRO A 114 -22.43 -5.12 -8.26
N ASP A 115 -23.47 -5.38 -7.47
CA ASP A 115 -24.47 -4.38 -7.05
C ASP A 115 -24.14 -3.73 -5.69
N GLY A 116 -22.93 -3.97 -5.18
CA GLY A 116 -22.44 -3.42 -3.93
C GLY A 116 -22.12 -1.92 -4.02
N PRO A 117 -21.93 -1.25 -2.87
CA PRO A 117 -21.52 0.14 -2.85
C PRO A 117 -20.11 0.34 -3.42
N ILE A 118 -19.78 1.59 -3.74
CA ILE A 118 -18.39 1.99 -4.02
C ILE A 118 -17.66 2.15 -2.68
N GLY A 119 -16.55 1.44 -2.52
CA GLY A 119 -15.69 1.56 -1.34
C GLY A 119 -14.70 2.71 -1.46
N LEU A 120 -14.47 3.46 -0.38
CA LEU A 120 -13.38 4.42 -0.23
C LEU A 120 -12.41 3.92 0.83
N VAL A 121 -11.13 3.73 0.48
CA VAL A 121 -10.08 3.31 1.42
C VAL A 121 -9.07 4.45 1.60
N PRO A 122 -9.23 5.32 2.61
CA PRO A 122 -8.23 6.32 2.96
C PRO A 122 -6.89 5.65 3.35
N HIS A 123 -5.81 6.42 3.37
CA HIS A 123 -4.57 5.96 3.99
C HIS A 123 -4.67 5.99 5.53
N TYR A 124 -3.99 5.08 6.24
CA TYR A 124 -4.09 5.00 7.71
C TYR A 124 -3.74 6.31 8.43
N ARG A 125 -2.80 7.10 7.89
CA ARG A 125 -2.46 8.44 8.43
C ARG A 125 -3.49 9.52 8.07
N THR A 126 -4.22 9.32 6.98
CA THR A 126 -5.29 10.22 6.54
C THR A 126 -6.56 9.99 7.34
N TRP A 127 -6.80 8.77 7.84
CA TRP A 127 -7.96 8.41 8.65
C TRP A 127 -8.29 9.42 9.77
N ASP A 128 -7.30 9.86 10.54
CA ASP A 128 -7.53 10.82 11.64
C ASP A 128 -7.59 12.28 11.18
N SER A 129 -7.29 12.56 9.92
CA SER A 129 -7.22 13.94 9.44
C SER A 129 -8.61 14.57 9.39
N TYR A 130 -9.66 13.80 9.11
CA TYR A 130 -11.03 14.32 9.00
C TYR A 130 -12.08 13.25 9.32
N ASP A 131 -13.36 13.60 9.25
CA ASP A 131 -14.46 12.64 9.30
C ASP A 131 -14.67 12.01 7.92
N TRP A 132 -13.92 10.94 7.64
CA TRP A 132 -14.00 10.24 6.35
C TRP A 132 -15.26 9.42 6.18
N VAL A 133 -15.94 9.04 7.27
CA VAL A 133 -17.26 8.40 7.21
C VAL A 133 -18.25 9.37 6.59
N ARG A 134 -18.31 10.60 7.10
CA ARG A 134 -19.17 11.64 6.52
C ARG A 134 -18.80 11.98 5.08
N VAL A 135 -17.50 12.16 4.79
CA VAL A 135 -17.04 12.51 3.43
C VAL A 135 -17.42 11.43 2.42
N ALA A 136 -17.27 10.15 2.77
CA ALA A 136 -17.66 9.03 1.91
C ALA A 136 -19.18 8.94 1.74
N ASN A 137 -19.95 9.06 2.83
CA ASN A 137 -21.41 9.04 2.78
C ASN A 137 -21.98 10.17 1.90
N ASP A 138 -21.45 11.39 2.06
CA ASP A 138 -21.81 12.55 1.23
C ASP A 138 -21.43 12.35 -0.26
N ALA A 139 -20.51 11.42 -0.56
CA ALA A 139 -20.12 11.03 -1.91
C ALA A 139 -20.89 9.80 -2.45
N GLY A 140 -21.80 9.21 -1.67
CA GLY A 140 -22.50 7.96 -2.03
C GLY A 140 -21.61 6.71 -1.96
N MET A 141 -20.61 6.72 -1.07
CA MET A 141 -19.64 5.64 -0.88
C MET A 141 -19.71 5.08 0.54
N VAL A 142 -19.22 3.86 0.72
CA VAL A 142 -18.89 3.32 2.05
C VAL A 142 -17.41 3.50 2.32
N VAL A 143 -17.05 3.96 3.52
CA VAL A 143 -15.63 4.06 3.90
C VAL A 143 -15.17 2.75 4.51
N ILE A 144 -13.96 2.32 4.15
CA ILE A 144 -13.29 1.15 4.72
C ILE A 144 -12.11 1.66 5.53
N ASN A 145 -12.10 1.36 6.83
CA ASN A 145 -11.05 1.85 7.72
C ASN A 145 -9.79 0.97 7.59
N PRO A 146 -8.66 1.48 7.06
CA PRO A 146 -7.43 0.71 6.87
C PRO A 146 -6.74 0.30 8.19
N ARG A 147 -7.31 0.67 9.34
CA ARG A 147 -6.81 0.33 10.68
C ARG A 147 -7.43 -0.92 11.28
N GLN A 148 -8.52 -1.41 10.68
CA GLN A 148 -9.17 -2.65 11.12
C GLN A 148 -8.29 -3.87 10.82
N SER A 149 -8.72 -5.04 11.31
CA SER A 149 -8.02 -6.29 11.02
C SER A 149 -7.99 -6.56 9.51
N PRO A 150 -6.98 -7.29 9.00
CA PRO A 150 -6.95 -7.65 7.58
C PRO A 150 -8.21 -8.40 7.12
N ASP A 151 -8.76 -9.28 7.95
CA ASP A 151 -9.99 -10.01 7.65
C ASP A 151 -11.19 -9.06 7.51
N ASP A 152 -11.36 -8.11 8.43
CA ASP A 152 -12.45 -7.12 8.38
C ASP A 152 -12.35 -6.24 7.13
N VAL A 153 -11.12 -5.80 6.77
CA VAL A 153 -10.89 -4.96 5.60
C VAL A 153 -11.20 -5.75 4.33
N VAL A 154 -10.77 -7.01 4.23
CA VAL A 154 -11.05 -7.86 3.06
C VAL A 154 -12.54 -8.15 2.93
N ALA A 155 -13.24 -8.48 4.01
CA ALA A 155 -14.68 -8.70 3.97
C ALA A 155 -15.43 -7.45 3.46
N GLN A 156 -15.03 -6.26 3.92
CA GLN A 156 -15.62 -5.00 3.43
C GLN A 156 -15.28 -4.72 1.95
N LEU A 157 -14.05 -5.00 1.52
CA LEU A 157 -13.66 -4.86 0.12
C LEU A 157 -14.50 -5.78 -0.78
N GLN A 158 -14.67 -7.05 -0.40
CA GLN A 158 -15.50 -8.02 -1.13
C GLN A 158 -16.95 -7.57 -1.28
N GLY A 159 -17.48 -6.85 -0.27
CA GLY A 159 -18.81 -6.26 -0.33
C GLY A 159 -18.99 -5.13 -1.34
N CYS A 160 -17.90 -4.59 -1.92
CA CYS A 160 -17.94 -3.44 -2.82
C CYS A 160 -18.00 -3.87 -4.30
N SER A 161 -18.68 -3.07 -5.12
CA SER A 161 -18.66 -3.23 -6.59
C SER A 161 -17.35 -2.73 -7.21
N ARG A 162 -16.77 -1.69 -6.60
CA ARG A 162 -15.50 -1.08 -6.98
C ARG A 162 -14.92 -0.24 -5.84
N VAL A 163 -13.62 0.05 -5.90
CA VAL A 163 -12.88 0.67 -4.80
C VAL A 163 -12.08 1.90 -5.25
N MET A 164 -12.24 3.02 -4.56
CA MET A 164 -11.31 4.15 -4.61
C MET A 164 -10.30 4.03 -3.46
N ALA A 165 -9.00 4.02 -3.76
CA ALA A 165 -7.97 3.74 -2.75
C ALA A 165 -6.89 4.83 -2.69
N GLU A 166 -6.72 5.44 -1.52
CA GLU A 166 -5.49 6.16 -1.15
C GLU A 166 -4.49 5.21 -0.45
N SER A 167 -5.00 4.15 0.20
CA SER A 167 -4.18 3.06 0.72
C SER A 167 -3.64 2.18 -0.41
N LEU A 168 -2.31 2.08 -0.55
CA LEU A 168 -1.67 1.18 -1.51
C LEU A 168 -2.09 -0.28 -1.29
N HIS A 169 -2.08 -0.76 -0.05
CA HIS A 169 -2.53 -2.13 0.25
C HIS A 169 -4.03 -2.31 -0.02
N GLY A 170 -4.84 -1.25 0.10
CA GLY A 170 -6.25 -1.30 -0.33
C GLY A 170 -6.37 -1.60 -1.83
N ALA A 171 -5.55 -0.96 -2.65
CA ALA A 171 -5.48 -1.24 -4.08
C ALA A 171 -4.90 -2.63 -4.38
N ILE A 172 -3.81 -3.04 -3.73
CA ILE A 172 -3.22 -4.38 -3.92
C ILE A 172 -4.22 -5.48 -3.60
N CYS A 173 -4.94 -5.37 -2.48
CA CYS A 173 -5.96 -6.34 -2.10
C CYS A 173 -7.14 -6.35 -3.07
N ALA A 174 -7.65 -5.18 -3.48
CA ALA A 174 -8.70 -5.08 -4.49
C ALA A 174 -8.27 -5.73 -5.82
N ASP A 175 -7.04 -5.47 -6.26
CA ASP A 175 -6.48 -6.04 -7.49
C ASP A 175 -6.33 -7.56 -7.41
N ALA A 176 -5.83 -8.07 -6.28
CA ALA A 176 -5.68 -9.51 -6.04
C ALA A 176 -7.04 -10.26 -6.00
N MET A 177 -8.09 -9.58 -5.54
CA MET A 177 -9.47 -10.05 -5.55
C MET A 177 -10.20 -9.78 -6.87
N ALA A 178 -9.55 -9.17 -7.88
CA ALA A 178 -10.18 -8.75 -9.13
C ALA A 178 -11.40 -7.82 -8.94
N ILE A 179 -11.37 -6.95 -7.93
CA ILE A 179 -12.34 -5.88 -7.70
C ILE A 179 -11.85 -4.62 -8.46
N PRO A 180 -12.65 -4.03 -9.36
CA PRO A 180 -12.25 -2.82 -10.07
C PRO A 180 -11.90 -1.70 -9.11
N TRP A 181 -10.77 -1.05 -9.33
CA TRP A 181 -10.28 -0.03 -8.41
C TRP A 181 -9.66 1.18 -9.13
N ALA A 182 -9.61 2.31 -8.43
CA ALA A 182 -8.99 3.55 -8.88
C ALA A 182 -8.17 4.19 -7.76
N PRO A 183 -6.95 4.69 -8.03
CA PRO A 183 -6.17 5.38 -7.01
C PRO A 183 -6.74 6.78 -6.73
N CYS A 184 -6.63 7.24 -5.49
CA CYS A 184 -6.93 8.62 -5.13
C CYS A 184 -5.88 9.21 -4.17
N ILE A 185 -5.77 10.54 -4.17
CA ILE A 185 -4.86 11.30 -3.31
C ILE A 185 -5.67 12.31 -2.53
N LEU A 186 -5.80 12.07 -1.23
CA LEU A 186 -6.67 12.81 -0.31
C LEU A 186 -5.86 13.72 0.64
N ALA A 187 -4.57 13.41 0.83
CA ALA A 187 -3.70 14.13 1.74
C ALA A 187 -2.36 14.58 1.13
N HIS A 188 -1.70 15.52 1.82
CA HIS A 188 -0.36 16.01 1.47
C HIS A 188 0.70 14.92 1.37
N ARG A 189 0.67 13.97 2.32
CA ARG A 189 1.65 12.89 2.44
C ARG A 189 1.16 11.71 1.62
N PHE A 190 1.54 11.71 0.35
CA PHE A 190 1.25 10.64 -0.58
C PHE A 190 2.56 10.25 -1.26
N ASN A 191 2.96 8.99 -1.10
CA ASN A 191 4.19 8.49 -1.68
C ASN A 191 3.88 7.88 -3.05
N GLU A 192 4.15 8.64 -4.12
CA GLU A 192 3.93 8.20 -5.49
C GLU A 192 4.91 7.12 -5.95
N PHE A 193 6.14 7.10 -5.41
CA PHE A 193 7.16 6.11 -5.74
C PHE A 193 6.65 4.69 -5.52
N LYS A 194 6.13 4.38 -4.32
CA LYS A 194 5.65 3.03 -4.01
C LYS A 194 4.47 2.57 -4.87
N TRP A 195 3.64 3.52 -5.31
CA TRP A 195 2.53 3.23 -6.22
C TRP A 195 3.05 2.88 -7.61
N ARG A 196 3.95 3.70 -8.18
CA ARG A 196 4.55 3.44 -9.48
C ARG A 196 5.37 2.16 -9.50
N ASP A 197 6.09 1.91 -8.41
CA ASP A 197 6.91 0.73 -8.21
C ASP A 197 6.07 -0.56 -8.29
N TRP A 198 4.96 -0.62 -7.54
CA TRP A 198 4.05 -1.77 -7.63
C TRP A 198 3.31 -1.83 -8.98
N LEU A 199 2.75 -0.72 -9.45
CA LEU A 199 1.97 -0.67 -10.69
C LEU A 199 2.74 -1.14 -11.93
N ALA A 200 4.05 -0.91 -11.96
CA ALA A 200 4.92 -1.39 -13.03
C ALA A 200 5.00 -2.93 -13.10
N THR A 201 4.80 -3.66 -12.00
CA THR A 201 4.83 -5.14 -12.02
C THR A 201 3.58 -5.75 -12.64
N VAL A 202 2.48 -4.98 -12.67
CA VAL A 202 1.17 -5.37 -13.19
C VAL A 202 0.77 -4.57 -14.44
N ASN A 203 1.73 -3.91 -15.09
CA ASN A 203 1.57 -3.17 -16.36
C ASN A 203 0.41 -2.17 -16.36
N ARG A 204 0.26 -1.41 -15.28
CA ARG A 204 -0.86 -0.48 -15.12
C ARG A 204 -0.40 0.96 -14.92
N ASP A 205 -1.09 1.88 -15.58
CA ASP A 205 -0.81 3.31 -15.46
C ASP A 205 -1.26 3.89 -14.12
N PHE A 206 -0.48 4.84 -13.61
CA PHE A 206 -0.82 5.60 -12.41
C PHE A 206 -1.62 6.86 -12.77
N SER A 207 -2.96 6.75 -12.72
CA SER A 207 -3.89 7.87 -12.97
C SER A 207 -4.83 8.09 -11.78
N PRO A 208 -4.40 8.85 -10.75
CA PRO A 208 -5.20 9.06 -9.56
C PRO A 208 -6.18 10.24 -9.67
N MET A 209 -7.32 10.12 -9.00
CA MET A 209 -8.09 11.28 -8.57
C MET A 209 -7.28 12.07 -7.54
N VAL A 210 -7.16 13.39 -7.68
CA VAL A 210 -6.47 14.24 -6.70
C VAL A 210 -7.48 15.20 -6.08
N ALA A 211 -7.61 15.18 -4.76
CA ALA A 211 -8.40 16.17 -4.06
C ALA A 211 -7.85 17.57 -4.34
N ASP A 212 -8.73 18.56 -4.48
CA ASP A 212 -8.36 19.94 -4.77
C ASP A 212 -7.96 20.72 -3.49
N ARG A 213 -8.30 20.17 -2.31
CA ARG A 213 -8.03 20.77 -1.00
C ARG A 213 -7.79 19.71 0.07
N PRO A 214 -7.03 20.04 1.12
CA PRO A 214 -6.85 19.14 2.24
C PRO A 214 -8.00 19.19 3.22
N LEU A 215 -8.35 18.02 3.76
CA LEU A 215 -9.27 17.91 4.88
C LEU A 215 -8.49 17.62 6.16
N VAL A 216 -8.39 18.62 7.04
CA VAL A 216 -7.84 18.50 8.39
C VAL A 216 -8.80 19.09 9.43
N ARG A 217 -9.06 18.39 10.53
CA ARG A 217 -9.96 18.86 11.62
C ARG A 217 -9.41 20.11 12.30
N SER A 218 -8.09 20.15 12.49
CA SER A 218 -7.42 21.24 13.18
C SER A 218 -5.98 21.38 12.70
N ILE A 219 -5.42 22.57 12.91
CA ILE A 219 -4.01 22.88 12.67
C ILE A 219 -3.61 24.02 13.60
N SER A 220 -2.43 23.91 14.23
CA SER A 220 -1.92 24.99 15.08
C SER A 220 -1.47 26.19 14.24
N LYS A 221 -1.57 27.41 14.80
CA LYS A 221 -1.15 28.64 14.10
C LYS A 221 0.32 28.59 13.62
N PRO A 222 1.30 28.11 14.43
CA PRO A 222 2.68 27.98 13.96
C PRO A 222 2.80 27.01 12.79
N LYS A 223 2.10 25.87 12.84
CA LYS A 223 2.13 24.88 11.76
C LYS A 223 1.46 25.41 10.49
N ALA A 224 0.37 26.15 10.61
CA ALA A 224 -0.31 26.79 9.49
C ALA A 224 0.61 27.80 8.77
N LEU A 225 1.31 28.66 9.52
CA LEU A 225 2.26 29.62 8.96
C LEU A 225 3.43 28.91 8.26
N ALA A 226 4.04 27.93 8.92
CA ALA A 226 5.10 27.11 8.32
C ALA A 226 4.62 26.40 7.04
N ASN A 227 3.39 25.88 7.03
CA ASN A 227 2.80 25.22 5.88
C ASN A 227 2.53 26.20 4.71
N ARG A 228 2.16 27.46 4.99
CA ARG A 228 2.02 28.51 3.96
C ARG A 228 3.34 28.79 3.25
N LEU A 229 4.41 29.04 4.02
CA LEU A 229 5.77 29.21 3.49
C LEU A 229 6.20 27.99 2.66
N ALA A 230 6.01 26.81 3.22
CA ALA A 230 6.42 25.57 2.58
C ALA A 230 5.61 25.28 1.29
N ARG A 231 4.36 25.77 1.17
CA ARG A 231 3.58 25.73 -0.08
C ARG A 231 4.15 26.67 -1.14
N LEU A 232 4.50 27.90 -0.76
CA LEU A 232 5.07 28.90 -1.66
C LEU A 232 6.36 28.40 -2.32
N VAL A 233 7.26 27.82 -1.53
CA VAL A 233 8.54 27.29 -2.04
C VAL A 233 8.44 25.86 -2.60
N LYS A 234 7.21 25.32 -2.75
CA LYS A 234 6.97 23.93 -3.23
C LYS A 234 7.82 22.88 -2.50
N TYR A 235 8.04 23.05 -1.19
CA TYR A 235 8.93 22.18 -0.41
C TYR A 235 8.50 20.71 -0.49
N LYS A 236 9.43 19.82 -0.87
CA LYS A 236 9.21 18.38 -1.12
C LYS A 236 8.17 18.07 -2.21
N ALA A 237 8.07 18.89 -3.26
CA ALA A 237 7.12 18.64 -4.35
C ALA A 237 7.33 17.31 -5.10
N HIS A 238 8.56 16.77 -5.10
CA HIS A 238 8.89 15.50 -5.76
C HIS A 238 8.41 14.27 -4.96
N THR A 239 8.24 14.39 -3.64
CA THR A 239 7.85 13.27 -2.75
C THR A 239 6.47 13.45 -2.12
N ARG A 240 5.81 14.60 -2.33
CA ARG A 240 4.56 14.97 -1.66
C ARG A 240 3.65 15.77 -2.58
N ARG A 241 2.44 16.10 -2.11
CA ARG A 241 1.48 16.99 -2.79
C ARG A 241 1.40 18.35 -2.11
N PRO A 242 2.19 19.37 -2.50
CA PRO A 242 2.18 20.67 -1.83
C PRO A 242 0.81 21.35 -1.79
N SER A 243 0.01 21.22 -2.84
CA SER A 243 -1.37 21.75 -2.91
C SER A 243 -2.24 21.25 -1.75
N LEU A 244 -2.03 20.02 -1.28
CA LEU A 244 -2.75 19.42 -0.16
C LEU A 244 -2.11 19.69 1.21
N ARG A 245 -1.09 20.56 1.33
CA ARG A 245 -0.49 20.89 2.63
C ARG A 245 -1.36 21.88 3.44
N ALA A 246 -2.23 21.41 4.32
CA ALA A 246 -3.18 22.25 5.05
C ALA A 246 -2.59 23.53 5.68
N VAL A 247 -3.27 24.66 5.51
CA VAL A 247 -2.90 25.98 6.07
C VAL A 247 -3.99 26.58 6.95
N ALA A 248 -5.11 25.87 7.10
CA ALA A 248 -6.26 26.18 7.92
C ALA A 248 -7.03 24.87 8.18
N PRO A 249 -7.85 24.79 9.24
CA PRO A 249 -8.84 23.72 9.41
C PRO A 249 -9.82 23.70 8.24
N ALA A 250 -10.28 22.52 7.85
CA ALA A 250 -11.25 22.37 6.76
C ALA A 250 -12.67 22.70 7.25
N THR A 251 -13.40 23.48 6.45
CA THR A 251 -14.81 23.80 6.69
C THR A 251 -15.73 22.69 6.20
N LEU A 252 -17.01 22.74 6.58
CA LEU A 252 -18.02 21.83 6.01
C LEU A 252 -18.19 22.01 4.49
N ALA A 253 -17.98 23.23 3.98
CA ALA A 253 -18.02 23.51 2.56
C ALA A 253 -16.83 22.87 1.81
N ASP A 254 -15.66 22.77 2.46
CA ASP A 254 -14.51 22.05 1.91
C ASP A 254 -14.76 20.55 1.84
N ALA A 255 -15.30 19.97 2.93
CA ALA A 255 -15.65 18.56 2.96
C ALA A 255 -16.65 18.19 1.85
N ARG A 256 -17.72 18.99 1.68
CA ARG A 256 -18.71 18.79 0.60
C ARG A 256 -18.08 18.86 -0.79
N GLN A 257 -17.14 19.76 -1.04
CA GLN A 257 -16.48 19.88 -2.33
C GLN A 257 -15.60 18.66 -2.64
N VAL A 258 -14.89 18.13 -1.64
CA VAL A 258 -14.14 16.86 -1.79
C VAL A 258 -15.09 15.69 -2.04
N SER A 259 -16.20 15.58 -1.30
CA SER A 259 -17.23 14.55 -1.54
C SER A 259 -17.82 14.63 -2.95
N GLN A 260 -18.12 15.84 -3.45
CA GLN A 260 -18.60 16.04 -4.81
C GLN A 260 -17.54 15.68 -5.87
N ALA A 261 -16.26 15.93 -5.61
CA ALA A 261 -15.18 15.51 -6.50
C ALA A 261 -15.04 13.98 -6.55
N LEU A 262 -15.11 13.32 -5.38
CA LEU A 262 -15.14 11.86 -5.28
C LEU A 262 -16.33 11.27 -6.04
N ALA A 263 -17.55 11.77 -5.78
CA ALA A 263 -18.77 11.32 -6.44
C ALA A 263 -18.70 11.51 -7.97
N ARG A 264 -18.21 12.66 -8.45
CA ARG A 264 -18.06 12.92 -9.90
C ARG A 264 -17.06 11.96 -10.53
N TYR A 265 -15.91 11.75 -9.90
CA TYR A 265 -14.90 10.81 -10.39
C TYR A 265 -15.44 9.38 -10.43
N ALA A 266 -16.19 9.00 -9.39
CA ALA A 266 -16.70 7.65 -9.20
C ALA A 266 -17.85 7.27 -10.14
N ARG A 267 -18.52 8.24 -10.77
CA ARG A 267 -19.57 8.00 -11.78
C ARG A 267 -19.03 7.53 -13.13
N GLN A 268 -17.74 7.68 -13.38
CA GLN A 268 -17.12 7.28 -14.64
C GLN A 268 -16.47 5.91 -14.46
N ASP A 269 -17.15 4.87 -14.96
CA ASP A 269 -16.70 3.49 -14.83
C ASP A 269 -15.32 3.25 -15.45
N SER A 270 -14.97 4.01 -16.49
CA SER A 270 -13.66 3.98 -17.15
C SER A 270 -12.47 4.32 -16.24
N HIS A 271 -12.71 4.94 -15.08
CA HIS A 271 -11.66 5.19 -14.09
C HIS A 271 -11.31 3.96 -13.26
N PHE A 272 -12.19 2.97 -13.22
CA PHE A 272 -12.01 1.74 -12.45
C PHE A 272 -11.65 0.61 -13.38
N ALA A 273 -10.57 -0.07 -13.05
CA ALA A 273 -10.12 -1.24 -13.78
C ALA A 273 -9.54 -2.24 -12.80
N CYS A 274 -9.48 -3.50 -13.20
CA CYS A 274 -8.56 -4.46 -12.62
C CYS A 274 -7.27 -4.44 -13.45
N SER A 275 -6.14 -4.79 -12.83
CA SER A 275 -4.99 -5.21 -13.61
C SER A 275 -5.35 -6.45 -14.45
N ARG A 276 -4.59 -6.70 -15.52
CA ARG A 276 -4.82 -7.89 -16.35
C ARG A 276 -4.63 -9.15 -15.48
N PRO A 277 -5.61 -10.08 -15.42
CA PRO A 277 -5.48 -11.27 -14.58
C PRO A 277 -4.20 -12.06 -14.86
N ALA A 278 -3.80 -12.16 -16.13
CA ALA A 278 -2.56 -12.82 -16.53
C ALA A 278 -1.29 -12.16 -15.95
N ASP A 279 -1.28 -10.83 -15.76
CA ASP A 279 -0.14 -10.15 -15.16
C ASP A 279 -0.05 -10.42 -13.65
N VAL A 280 -1.18 -10.35 -12.94
CA VAL A 280 -1.26 -10.65 -11.50
C VAL A 280 -0.92 -12.11 -11.23
N ASP A 281 -1.52 -13.04 -11.98
CA ASP A 281 -1.27 -14.47 -11.83
C ASP A 281 0.20 -14.82 -12.18
N ARG A 282 0.79 -14.19 -13.21
CA ARG A 282 2.22 -14.37 -13.54
C ARG A 282 3.10 -13.96 -12.36
N GLN A 283 2.89 -12.78 -11.77
CA GLN A 283 3.71 -12.34 -10.64
C GLN A 283 3.51 -13.25 -9.42
N ARG A 284 2.27 -13.65 -9.14
CA ARG A 284 1.97 -14.59 -8.05
C ARG A 284 2.74 -15.90 -8.22
N GLN A 285 2.74 -16.50 -9.42
CA GLN A 285 3.45 -17.74 -9.67
C GLN A 285 4.97 -17.58 -9.49
N ARG A 286 5.55 -16.48 -9.98
CA ARG A 286 6.99 -16.19 -9.79
C ARG A 286 7.34 -16.05 -8.32
N MET A 287 6.49 -15.40 -7.53
CA MET A 287 6.67 -15.30 -6.08
C MET A 287 6.58 -16.66 -5.39
N LEU A 288 5.62 -17.52 -5.77
CA LEU A 288 5.51 -18.87 -5.21
C LEU A 288 6.75 -19.73 -5.52
N VAL A 289 7.32 -19.60 -6.73
CA VAL A 289 8.61 -20.23 -7.08
C VAL A 289 9.74 -19.71 -6.20
N ALA A 290 9.82 -18.39 -5.98
CA ALA A 290 10.82 -17.80 -5.09
C ALA A 290 10.64 -18.25 -3.63
N CYS A 291 9.40 -18.38 -3.15
CA CYS A 291 9.08 -18.93 -1.83
C CYS A 291 9.53 -20.40 -1.71
N HIS A 292 9.30 -21.22 -2.73
CA HIS A 292 9.75 -22.62 -2.72
C HIS A 292 11.28 -22.73 -2.70
N ALA A 293 11.99 -21.91 -3.49
CA ALA A 293 13.45 -21.86 -3.45
C ALA A 293 13.97 -21.39 -2.09
N PHE A 294 13.36 -20.34 -1.52
CA PHE A 294 13.66 -19.86 -0.17
C PHE A 294 13.46 -20.97 0.88
N ALA A 295 12.38 -21.74 0.79
CA ALA A 295 12.13 -22.84 1.71
C ALA A 295 13.23 -23.90 1.65
N ASN A 296 13.65 -24.29 0.45
CA ASN A 296 14.70 -25.28 0.27
C ASN A 296 16.06 -24.80 0.81
N ASP A 297 16.43 -23.55 0.53
CA ASP A 297 17.73 -22.99 0.94
C ASP A 297 17.88 -22.86 2.46
N TYR A 298 16.75 -22.70 3.16
CA TYR A 298 16.73 -22.47 4.60
C TYR A 298 16.08 -23.60 5.40
N GLY A 299 15.71 -24.72 4.74
CA GLY A 299 15.12 -25.88 5.39
C GLY A 299 13.76 -25.62 6.04
N LEU A 300 12.95 -24.74 5.46
CA LEU A 300 11.62 -24.36 5.94
C LEU A 300 10.53 -25.24 5.33
N ARG A 301 9.42 -25.41 6.04
CA ARG A 301 8.20 -25.95 5.47
C ARG A 301 7.51 -24.89 4.64
N PHE A 302 7.24 -25.18 3.36
CA PHE A 302 6.44 -24.32 2.51
C PHE A 302 5.03 -24.87 2.30
N THR A 303 4.03 -24.07 2.65
CA THR A 303 2.61 -24.39 2.47
C THR A 303 1.96 -23.29 1.62
N PRO A 304 1.94 -23.41 0.28
CA PRO A 304 1.27 -22.44 -0.58
C PRO A 304 -0.26 -22.38 -0.38
#